data_AF-A0A965VJC2-F1
#
_entry.id   AF-A0A965VJC2-F1
#
_cell.length_a   1.000
_cell.length_b   1.000
_cell.length_c   1.000
_cell.angle_alpha   90.00
_cell.angle_beta   90.00
_cell.angle_gamma   90.00
#
_symmetry.space_group_name_H-M   'P 1'
#
loop_
_entity.id
_entity.type
_entity.pdbx_description
1 polymer ?
#
loop_
_entity_poly.entity_id
_entity_poly.type
_entity_poly.pdbx_seq_one_letter_code
_entity_poly.pdbx_strand_id
1 'polypeptide(L)'
;QVLKEKGMWKEVQSLFNKIAFFRTLIDNSMMSMVKSNFAITKYVDKDPQFSSIWNTIKNEFTLTTQLYLELSGGKSLMENDTVGKHSILLRDRIVLPLLTIQQYALGKMQEEGLSEASKNAYEKLLTRTMFGIINAARNSA
;
A
#
# COMPACT_ATOMS: atom_id res chain seq x y z
N GLN A 1 7.81 -4.17 -17.59
CA GLN A 1 7.94 -3.18 -18.68
C GLN A 1 8.98 -3.60 -19.73
N VAL A 2 10.25 -3.77 -19.36
CA VAL A 2 11.35 -4.11 -20.32
C VAL A 2 11.03 -5.28 -21.25
N LEU A 3 10.52 -6.41 -20.73
CA LEU A 3 10.16 -7.56 -21.56
C LEU A 3 9.02 -7.26 -22.54
N LYS A 4 8.10 -6.38 -22.16
CA LYS A 4 6.99 -5.95 -23.03
C LYS A 4 7.51 -5.09 -24.19
N GLU A 5 8.41 -4.15 -23.89
CA GLU A 5 9.05 -3.28 -24.90
C GLU A 5 9.92 -4.08 -25.88
N LYS A 6 10.50 -5.19 -25.44
CA LYS A 6 11.23 -6.15 -26.30
C LYS A 6 10.31 -7.06 -27.13
N GLY A 7 9.00 -6.88 -27.07
CA GLY A 7 8.03 -7.71 -27.80
C GLY A 7 7.76 -9.08 -27.16
N MET A 8 8.31 -9.36 -25.98
CA MET A 8 8.21 -10.67 -25.30
C MET A 8 6.98 -10.77 -24.37
N TRP A 9 5.90 -10.05 -24.68
CA TRP A 9 4.73 -9.99 -23.78
C TRP A 9 3.98 -11.32 -23.73
N LYS A 10 3.90 -12.03 -24.87
CA LYS A 10 3.20 -13.32 -24.96
C LYS A 10 3.87 -14.39 -24.10
N GLU A 11 5.19 -14.34 -23.97
CA GLU A 11 6.00 -15.23 -23.15
C GLU A 11 5.73 -14.97 -21.67
N VAL A 12 5.66 -13.70 -21.25
CA VAL A 12 5.29 -13.31 -19.88
C VAL A 12 3.86 -13.77 -19.56
N GLN A 13 2.91 -13.56 -20.48
CA GLN A 13 1.55 -14.06 -20.35
C GLN A 13 1.51 -15.59 -20.25
N SER A 14 2.30 -16.30 -21.07
CA SER A 14 2.40 -17.76 -20.98
C SER A 14 2.98 -18.21 -19.64
N LEU A 15 3.96 -17.49 -19.09
CA LEU A 15 4.55 -17.80 -17.78
C LEU A 15 3.52 -17.64 -16.67
N PHE A 16 2.78 -16.53 -16.67
CA PHE A 16 1.68 -16.28 -15.74
C PHE A 16 0.56 -17.32 -15.86
N ASN A 17 0.23 -17.74 -17.08
CA ASN A 17 -0.88 -18.67 -17.33
C ASN A 17 -0.51 -20.14 -17.08
N LYS A 18 0.75 -20.53 -17.25
CA LYS A 18 1.16 -21.95 -17.18
C LYS A 18 1.97 -22.31 -15.94
N ILE A 19 2.68 -21.35 -15.33
CA ILE A 19 3.56 -21.63 -14.18
C ILE A 19 2.92 -21.10 -12.90
N ALA A 20 2.39 -22.02 -12.08
CA ALA A 20 1.73 -21.67 -10.83
C ALA A 20 2.62 -20.86 -9.89
N PHE A 21 3.90 -21.21 -9.76
CA PHE A 21 4.85 -20.46 -8.94
C PHE A 21 4.94 -18.97 -9.33
N PHE A 22 5.05 -18.68 -10.63
CA PHE A 22 5.16 -17.31 -11.13
C PHE A 22 3.86 -16.53 -10.92
N ARG A 23 2.72 -17.17 -11.15
CA ARG A 23 1.40 -16.59 -10.85
C ARG A 23 1.27 -16.23 -9.37
N THR A 24 1.56 -17.17 -8.48
CA THR A 24 1.44 -16.98 -7.03
C THR A 24 2.34 -15.85 -6.54
N LEU A 25 3.58 -15.74 -7.06
CA LEU A 25 4.49 -14.65 -6.71
C LEU A 25 3.89 -13.28 -7.04
N ILE A 26 3.29 -13.15 -8.23
CA ILE A 26 2.65 -11.92 -8.69
C ILE A 26 1.37 -11.64 -7.88
N ASP A 27 0.51 -12.64 -7.70
CA ASP A 27 -0.75 -12.47 -6.98
C ASP A 27 -0.54 -12.07 -5.51
N ASN A 28 0.49 -12.62 -4.85
CA ASN A 28 0.89 -12.18 -3.50
C ASN A 28 1.26 -10.69 -3.48
N SER A 29 2.01 -10.23 -4.49
CA SER A 29 2.36 -8.82 -4.62
C SER A 29 1.13 -7.94 -4.80
N MET A 30 0.12 -8.40 -5.55
CA MET A 30 -1.13 -7.65 -5.75
C MET A 30 -1.93 -7.51 -4.47
N MET A 31 -1.90 -8.53 -3.59
CA MET A 31 -2.53 -8.44 -2.28
C MET A 31 -1.93 -7.30 -1.45
N SER A 32 -0.61 -7.11 -1.50
CA SER A 32 0.09 -6.01 -0.83
C SER A 32 -0.25 -4.65 -1.47
N MET A 33 -0.44 -4.61 -2.79
CA MET A 33 -0.89 -3.39 -3.48
C MET A 33 -2.32 -2.98 -3.11
N VAL A 34 -3.25 -3.93 -2.93
CA VAL A 34 -4.64 -3.63 -2.51
C VAL A 34 -4.70 -2.94 -1.15
N LYS A 35 -3.75 -3.25 -0.25
CA LYS A 35 -3.65 -2.64 1.09
C LYS A 35 -3.00 -1.25 1.08
N SER A 36 -2.38 -0.86 -0.03
CA SER A 36 -1.64 0.40 -0.13
C SER A 36 -2.59 1.58 -0.32
N ASN A 37 -2.38 2.65 0.45
CA ASN A 37 -3.20 3.86 0.38
C ASN A 37 -2.34 5.12 0.29
N PHE A 38 -2.31 5.73 -0.90
CA PHE A 38 -1.55 6.97 -1.14
C PHE A 38 -2.26 8.23 -0.64
N ALA A 39 -3.54 8.16 -0.27
CA ALA A 39 -4.27 9.33 0.20
C ALA A 39 -3.75 9.81 1.57
N ILE A 40 -3.40 8.88 2.46
CA ILE A 40 -2.91 9.19 3.81
C ILE A 40 -1.52 9.85 3.81
N THR A 41 -0.73 9.64 2.76
CA THR A 41 0.61 10.23 2.60
C THR A 41 0.63 11.33 1.53
N LYS A 42 -0.52 11.77 1.04
CA LYS A 42 -0.61 12.75 -0.06
C LYS A 42 0.07 14.08 0.24
N TYR A 43 0.19 14.47 1.50
CA TYR A 43 0.90 15.70 1.90
C TYR A 43 2.39 15.66 1.49
N VAL A 44 3.00 14.47 1.42
CA VAL A 44 4.40 14.26 1.03
C VAL A 44 4.66 14.67 -0.41
N ASP A 45 3.63 14.66 -1.27
CA ASP A 45 3.72 15.13 -2.66
C ASP A 45 4.18 16.60 -2.76
N LYS A 46 3.91 17.40 -1.73
CA LYS A 46 4.31 18.81 -1.65
C LYS A 46 5.54 19.04 -0.78
N ASP A 47 6.12 17.98 -0.22
CA ASP A 47 7.28 18.07 0.65
C ASP A 47 8.55 18.40 -0.17
N PRO A 48 9.35 19.40 0.22
CA PRO A 48 10.51 19.84 -0.56
C PRO A 48 11.62 18.77 -0.63
N GLN A 49 11.68 17.86 0.34
CA GLN A 49 12.71 16.83 0.43
C GLN A 49 12.23 15.48 -0.10
N PHE A 50 10.97 15.11 0.19
CA PHE A 50 10.47 13.75 -0.02
C PHE A 50 9.48 13.59 -1.18
N SER A 51 9.03 14.68 -1.81
CA SER A 51 8.10 14.62 -2.96
C SER A 51 8.62 13.78 -4.12
N SER A 52 9.92 13.83 -4.42
CA SER A 52 10.52 13.10 -5.54
C SER A 52 10.42 11.58 -5.37
N ILE A 53 10.80 11.05 -4.19
CA ILE A 53 10.71 9.62 -3.92
C ILE A 53 9.27 9.15 -3.81
N TRP A 54 8.39 9.96 -3.19
CA TRP A 54 6.97 9.63 -3.10
C TRP A 54 6.31 9.51 -4.48
N ASN A 55 6.61 10.43 -5.39
CA ASN A 55 6.10 10.39 -6.76
C ASN A 55 6.66 9.20 -7.55
N THR A 56 7.94 8.86 -7.37
CA THR A 56 8.52 7.65 -7.96
C THR A 56 7.75 6.40 -7.53
N ILE A 57 7.52 6.22 -6.22
CA ILE A 57 6.79 5.07 -5.67
C ILE A 57 5.36 5.02 -6.22
N LYS A 58 4.67 6.16 -6.29
CA LYS A 58 3.30 6.25 -6.82
C LYS A 58 3.23 5.92 -8.31
N ASN A 59 4.20 6.38 -9.10
CA ASN A 59 4.29 6.08 -10.51
C ASN A 59 4.54 4.59 -10.75
N GLU A 60 5.46 3.97 -9.99
CA GLU A 60 5.72 2.54 -10.04
C GLU A 60 4.50 1.70 -9.62
N PHE A 61 3.76 2.14 -8.58
CA PHE A 61 2.50 1.51 -8.20
C PHE A 61 1.48 1.54 -9.35
N THR A 62 1.34 2.68 -10.03
CA THR A 62 0.41 2.87 -11.14
C THR A 62 0.80 2.00 -12.34
N LEU A 63 2.08 2.02 -12.70
CA LEU A 63 2.63 1.21 -13.79
C LEU A 63 2.47 -0.29 -13.50
N THR A 64 2.79 -0.73 -12.29
CA THR A 64 2.65 -2.13 -11.88
C THR A 64 1.19 -2.57 -11.95
N THR A 65 0.27 -1.73 -11.48
CA THR A 65 -1.19 -1.99 -11.57
C THR A 65 -1.62 -2.17 -13.02
N GLN A 66 -1.21 -1.27 -13.92
CA GLN A 66 -1.55 -1.34 -15.34
C GLN A 66 -1.02 -2.63 -15.98
N LEU A 67 0.26 -2.96 -15.76
CA LEU A 67 0.89 -4.15 -16.32
C LEU A 67 0.24 -5.44 -15.78
N TYR A 68 -0.13 -5.48 -14.50
CA TYR A 68 -0.80 -6.64 -13.92
C TYR A 68 -2.21 -6.84 -14.51
N LEU A 69 -3.00 -5.78 -14.64
CA LEU A 69 -4.35 -5.88 -15.20
C LEU A 69 -4.31 -6.37 -16.65
N GLU A 70 -3.33 -5.89 -17.44
CA GLU A 70 -3.10 -6.40 -18.79
C GLU A 70 -2.60 -7.85 -18.82
N LEU A 71 -1.75 -8.24 -17.86
CA LEU A 71 -1.21 -9.60 -17.76
C LEU A 71 -2.29 -10.62 -17.37
N SER A 72 -3.13 -10.24 -16.41
CA SER A 72 -4.20 -11.09 -15.85
C SER A 72 -5.49 -11.04 -16.65
N GLY A 73 -5.70 -10.00 -17.47
CA GLY A 73 -6.97 -9.73 -18.16
C GLY A 73 -8.08 -9.18 -17.24
N GLY A 74 -7.74 -8.82 -16.00
CA GLY A 74 -8.69 -8.29 -15.02
C GLY A 74 -8.98 -6.79 -15.20
N LYS A 75 -10.07 -6.34 -14.60
CA LYS A 75 -10.48 -4.93 -14.49
C LYS A 75 -10.11 -4.32 -13.14
N SER A 76 -9.82 -5.15 -12.13
CA SER A 76 -9.39 -4.68 -10.82
C SER A 76 -8.42 -5.63 -10.12
N LEU A 77 -7.61 -5.10 -9.20
CA LEU A 77 -6.74 -5.92 -8.37
C LEU A 77 -7.56 -6.93 -7.55
N MET A 78 -7.04 -8.16 -7.45
CA MET A 78 -7.68 -9.29 -6.76
C MET A 78 -9.09 -9.62 -7.26
N GLU A 79 -9.41 -9.42 -8.55
CA GLU A 79 -10.72 -9.77 -9.12
C GLU A 79 -11.05 -11.26 -8.99
N ASN A 80 -10.03 -12.13 -9.07
CA ASN A 80 -10.20 -13.58 -8.92
C ASN A 80 -10.34 -14.04 -7.45
N ASP A 81 -10.02 -13.18 -6.48
CA ASP A 81 -10.17 -13.44 -5.04
C ASP A 81 -11.03 -12.35 -4.40
N THR A 82 -12.32 -12.37 -4.77
CA THR A 82 -13.29 -11.40 -4.27
C THR A 82 -13.47 -11.50 -2.76
N VAL A 83 -13.43 -12.69 -2.18
CA VAL A 83 -13.58 -12.91 -0.74
C VAL A 83 -12.39 -12.32 0.02
N GLY A 84 -11.15 -12.61 -0.41
CA GLY A 84 -9.95 -12.03 0.17
C GLY A 84 -9.91 -10.51 0.04
N LYS A 85 -10.30 -9.97 -1.13
CA LYS A 85 -10.43 -8.54 -1.35
C LYS A 85 -11.43 -7.88 -0.39
N HIS A 86 -12.63 -8.43 -0.24
CA HIS A 86 -13.63 -7.89 0.70
C HIS A 86 -13.13 -7.97 2.14
N SER A 87 -12.44 -9.06 2.50
CA SER A 87 -11.82 -9.23 3.81
C SER A 87 -10.80 -8.12 4.12
N ILE A 88 -9.97 -7.75 3.14
CA ILE A 88 -9.03 -6.62 3.26
C ILE A 88 -9.79 -5.30 3.44
N LEU A 89 -10.72 -5.00 2.53
CA LEU A 89 -11.47 -3.74 2.56
C LEU A 89 -12.26 -3.53 3.86
N LEU A 90 -12.79 -4.60 4.45
CA LEU A 90 -13.45 -4.54 5.76
C LEU A 90 -12.48 -4.18 6.88
N ARG A 91 -11.26 -4.75 6.87
CA ARG A 91 -10.23 -4.40 7.87
C ARG A 91 -9.70 -2.99 7.67
N ASP A 92 -9.60 -2.53 6.42
CA ASP A 92 -9.17 -1.16 6.13
C ASP A 92 -10.09 -0.10 6.74
N ARG A 93 -11.38 -0.40 6.94
CA ARG A 93 -12.30 0.49 7.68
C ARG A 93 -11.90 0.71 9.14
N ILE A 94 -11.15 -0.21 9.74
CA ILE A 94 -10.61 -0.12 11.10
C ILE A 94 -9.21 0.50 11.05
N VAL A 95 -8.38 0.09 10.09
CA VAL A 95 -6.99 0.54 9.96
C VAL A 95 -6.91 2.02 9.60
N LEU A 96 -7.76 2.51 8.69
CA LEU A 96 -7.68 3.89 8.19
C LEU A 96 -7.90 4.96 9.26
N PRO A 97 -8.91 4.85 10.17
CA PRO A 97 -9.01 5.75 11.32
C PRO A 97 -7.78 5.73 12.22
N LEU A 98 -7.21 4.55 12.49
CA LEU A 98 -6.01 4.43 13.32
C LEU A 98 -4.79 5.08 12.67
N LEU A 99 -4.60 4.90 11.36
CA LEU A 99 -3.55 5.56 10.59
C LEU A 99 -3.73 7.08 10.58
N THR A 100 -4.97 7.56 10.49
CA THR A 100 -5.27 8.99 10.52
C THR A 100 -4.92 9.61 11.88
N ILE A 101 -5.32 8.95 12.98
CA ILE A 101 -4.97 9.35 14.34
C ILE A 101 -3.45 9.33 14.55
N GLN A 102 -2.78 8.27 14.08
CA GLN A 102 -1.34 8.12 14.16
C GLN A 102 -0.62 9.25 13.42
N GLN A 103 -1.04 9.56 12.19
CA GLN A 103 -0.45 10.62 11.38
C GLN A 103 -0.66 12.00 12.03
N TYR A 104 -1.83 12.24 12.63
CA TYR A 104 -2.08 13.45 13.39
C TYR A 104 -1.14 13.59 14.60
N ALA A 105 -0.97 12.51 15.37
CA ALA A 105 -0.07 12.50 16.51
C ALA A 105 1.40 12.73 16.10
N LEU A 106 1.86 12.11 15.00
CA LEU A 106 3.20 12.36 14.44
C LEU A 106 3.39 13.83 14.05
N GLY A 107 2.40 14.42 13.35
CA GLY A 107 2.45 15.82 12.98
C GLY A 107 2.52 16.74 14.20
N LYS A 108 1.73 16.45 15.24
CA LYS A 108 1.77 17.21 16.50
C LYS A 108 3.10 17.09 17.21
N MET A 109 3.77 15.93 17.18
CA MET A 109 5.08 15.76 17.80
C MET A 109 6.21 16.52 17.09
N GLN A 110 6.03 16.92 15.83
CA GLN A 110 6.99 17.73 15.08
C GLN A 110 6.84 19.24 15.34
N GLU A 111 5.74 19.69 15.96
CA GLU A 111 5.54 21.09 16.31
C GLU A 111 6.45 21.51 17.49
N GLU A 112 6.99 22.73 17.44
CA GLU A 112 7.76 23.30 18.54
C GLU A 112 6.84 23.73 19.70
N GLY A 113 7.36 23.71 20.93
CA GLY A 113 6.64 24.24 22.11
C GLY A 113 5.63 23.29 22.76
N LEU A 114 5.61 21.99 22.41
CA LEU A 114 4.79 21.03 23.15
C LEU A 114 5.26 20.86 24.58
N SER A 115 4.29 20.91 25.51
CA SER A 115 4.52 20.51 26.90
C SER A 115 4.92 19.05 27.01
N GLU A 116 5.68 18.72 28.06
CA GLU A 116 6.09 17.34 28.34
C GLU A 116 4.88 16.40 28.53
N ALA A 117 3.81 16.89 29.17
CA ALA A 117 2.57 16.13 29.33
C ALA A 117 1.91 15.81 27.98
N SER A 118 1.89 16.77 27.05
CA SER A 118 1.34 16.59 25.71
C SER A 118 2.18 15.62 24.87
N LYS A 119 3.52 15.71 24.94
CA LYS A 119 4.42 14.76 24.27
C LYS A 119 4.15 13.33 24.72
N ASN A 120 4.12 13.10 26.03
CA ASN A 120 3.80 11.80 26.61
C ASN A 120 2.41 11.27 26.20
N ALA A 121 1.42 12.16 26.05
CA ALA A 121 0.09 11.78 25.58
C ALA A 121 0.10 11.35 24.09
N TYR A 122 0.81 12.08 23.22
CA TYR A 122 0.94 11.73 21.80
C TYR A 122 1.75 10.45 21.59
N GLU A 123 2.84 10.24 22.34
CA GLU A 123 3.60 8.98 22.29
C GLU A 123 2.74 7.78 22.68
N LYS A 124 1.96 7.89 23.76
CA LYS A 124 0.99 6.85 24.13
C LYS A 124 -0.03 6.62 23.02
N LEU A 125 -0.52 7.68 22.39
CA LEU A 125 -1.47 7.58 21.28
C LEU A 125 -0.86 6.82 20.09
N LEU A 126 0.39 7.14 19.71
CA LEU A 126 1.13 6.43 18.66
C LEU A 126 1.30 4.95 18.99
N THR A 127 1.72 4.62 20.21
CA THR A 127 1.88 3.21 20.63
C THR A 127 0.56 2.45 20.54
N ARG A 128 -0.56 3.08 20.94
CA ARG A 128 -1.89 2.45 20.88
C ARG A 128 -2.39 2.24 19.45
N THR A 129 -2.17 3.21 18.55
CA THR A 129 -2.54 3.04 17.14
C THR A 129 -1.71 1.95 16.46
N MET A 130 -0.40 1.88 16.76
CA MET A 130 0.47 0.84 16.21
C MET A 130 -0.03 -0.58 16.52
N PHE A 131 -0.45 -0.87 17.76
CA PHE A 131 -1.01 -2.18 18.10
C PHE A 131 -2.27 -2.52 17.29
N GLY A 132 -3.16 -1.55 17.11
CA GLY A 132 -4.38 -1.75 16.31
C GLY A 132 -4.09 -1.99 14.83
N ILE A 133 -3.15 -1.21 14.26
CA ILE A 133 -2.74 -1.34 12.87
C ILE A 133 -2.06 -2.69 12.61
N ILE A 134 -1.09 -3.08 13.45
CA ILE A 134 -0.35 -4.34 13.29
C ILE A 134 -1.30 -5.55 13.35
N ASN A 135 -2.23 -5.56 14.31
CA ASN A 135 -3.17 -6.67 14.47
C ASN A 135 -4.20 -6.76 13.32
N ALA A 136 -4.62 -5.62 12.78
CA ALA A 136 -5.58 -5.58 11.68
C ALA A 136 -4.93 -5.79 10.30
N ALA A 137 -3.71 -5.32 10.08
CA ALA A 137 -3.01 -5.40 8.79
C ALA A 137 -2.55 -6.83 8.46
N ARG A 138 -2.26 -7.67 9.47
CA ARG A 138 -1.77 -9.06 9.29
C ARG A 138 -0.58 -9.14 8.31
N ASN A 139 -0.56 -10.12 7.40
CA ASN A 139 0.51 -10.24 6.39
C ASN A 139 0.53 -8.99 5.50
N SER A 140 1.70 -8.36 5.36
CA SER A 140 1.95 -7.25 4.44
C SER A 140 3.08 -7.53 3.42
N ALA A 141 3.62 -8.75 3.43
CA ALA A 141 4.68 -9.26 2.54
C ALA A 141 4.06 -10.07 1.38
#